data_AF-A0A851JAS1-F1
#
_entry.id   AF-A0A851JAS1-F1
#
_cell.length_a   1.000
_cell.length_b   1.000
_cell.length_c   1.000
_cell.angle_alpha   90.00
_cell.angle_beta   90.00
_cell.angle_gamma   90.00
#
_symmetry.space_group_name_H-M   'P 1'
#
loop_
_entity.id
_entity.type
_entity.pdbx_description
1 polymer ?
#
loop_
_entity_poly.entity_id
_entity_poly.type
_entity_poly.pdbx_seq_one_letter_code
_entity_poly.pdbx_strand_id
1 'polypeptide(L)'
;MWHKIHILLIYCVASEVLMAKHLDSRRNVPRRLHSVEDSGSAKWNRIERSLYQGRSCRIRGCCTGRDDDCSFTIVSRAAICYCDQYCTSGSPGPVDCCADYWDVCNHPVEPTRSEEPWPPPAWGCYKDGRYYGEGTIIKDNCNSCKCFNSLWKCSTDVCLVRQDLIQHINSGDYGWQADNYSQFWGMTVEEGFKKRLGTFPPSHSLLNMREAPGQSLPEEKFPAIFSATYEWPEWIHDPLDQRNCGASWAFSTASVAADRIAIHSKGQITDNLSAQNLISCDTRNQHGCNGGSIDGAWRYLKTHGIVSYSCYPSFWNKHLGSSAESQCYVSSEYGKNHTNGPCPNAFEKSNRLYRCASHYRVSSKETDIMQEIKNRGPVQAIMKVYDDFFLYKEGIYRHSQKAGSKWKTHSVKLLG
;
A
#
# COMPACT_ATOMS: atom_id res chain seq x y z
N MET A 1 17.81 -40.37 14.92
CA MET A 1 17.06 -39.09 14.86
C MET A 1 17.94 -37.85 14.66
N TRP A 2 19.26 -37.91 14.90
CA TRP A 2 20.14 -36.73 14.73
C TRP A 2 20.59 -36.43 13.29
N HIS A 3 20.67 -37.43 12.40
CA HIS A 3 21.10 -37.19 11.01
C HIS A 3 20.03 -36.53 10.12
N LYS A 4 18.74 -36.64 10.45
CA LYS A 4 17.67 -36.01 9.64
C LYS A 4 17.55 -34.49 9.88
N ILE A 5 17.98 -34.01 11.06
CA ILE A 5 17.95 -32.58 11.41
C ILE A 5 19.11 -31.82 10.72
N HIS A 6 20.28 -32.45 10.61
CA HIS A 6 21.40 -31.84 9.87
C HIS A 6 21.13 -31.71 8.36
N ILE A 7 20.41 -32.65 7.75
CA ILE A 7 20.06 -32.59 6.32
C ILE A 7 19.07 -31.45 6.05
N LEU A 8 18.13 -31.19 6.96
CA LEU A 8 17.18 -30.07 6.86
C LEU A 8 17.87 -28.71 7.04
N LEU A 9 18.81 -28.58 7.98
CA LEU A 9 19.57 -27.34 8.18
C LEU A 9 20.49 -27.03 6.99
N ILE A 10 21.12 -28.04 6.38
CA ILE A 10 21.96 -27.85 5.19
C ILE A 10 21.11 -27.43 3.98
N TYR A 11 19.88 -27.95 3.84
CA TYR A 11 18.95 -27.52 2.79
C TYR A 11 18.47 -26.08 2.95
N CYS A 12 18.22 -25.64 4.19
CA CYS A 12 17.85 -24.25 4.48
C CYS A 12 18.98 -23.27 4.14
N VAL A 13 20.23 -23.58 4.53
CA VAL A 13 21.39 -22.70 4.24
C VAL A 13 21.73 -22.69 2.75
N ALA A 14 21.60 -23.83 2.06
CA ALA A 14 21.79 -23.89 0.60
C ALA A 14 20.74 -23.05 -0.17
N SER A 15 19.52 -22.96 0.36
CA SER A 15 18.42 -22.19 -0.24
C SER A 15 18.63 -20.68 -0.08
N GLU A 16 19.15 -20.22 1.06
CA GLU A 16 19.50 -18.80 1.26
C GLU A 16 20.67 -18.34 0.37
N VAL A 17 21.68 -19.20 0.17
CA VAL A 17 22.82 -18.90 -0.71
C VAL A 17 22.41 -18.88 -2.19
N LEU A 18 21.44 -19.71 -2.60
CA LEU A 18 20.89 -19.67 -3.95
C LEU A 18 20.07 -18.39 -4.20
N MET A 19 19.35 -17.90 -3.18
CA MET A 19 18.57 -16.66 -3.26
C MET A 19 19.44 -15.41 -3.34
N ALA A 20 20.57 -15.37 -2.63
CA ALA A 20 21.54 -14.27 -2.72
C ALA A 20 22.20 -14.17 -4.11
N LYS A 21 22.51 -15.31 -4.74
CA LYS A 21 23.08 -15.35 -6.10
C LYS A 21 22.07 -14.95 -7.19
N HIS A 22 20.78 -15.24 -6.99
CA HIS A 22 19.72 -14.88 -7.94
C HIS A 22 19.37 -13.37 -7.92
N LEU A 23 19.56 -12.70 -6.78
CA LEU A 23 19.44 -11.24 -6.66
C LEU A 23 20.60 -10.49 -7.32
N ASP A 24 21.82 -11.03 -7.28
CA ASP A 24 23.01 -10.40 -7.88
C ASP A 24 23.04 -10.56 -9.41
N SER A 25 22.46 -11.65 -9.94
CA SER A 25 22.30 -11.86 -11.39
C SER A 25 21.31 -10.90 -12.06
N ARG A 26 20.48 -10.17 -11.30
CA ARG A 26 19.58 -9.11 -11.84
C ARG A 26 20.25 -7.74 -11.96
N ARG A 27 21.50 -7.59 -11.52
CA ARG A 27 22.26 -6.31 -11.61
C ARG A 27 23.14 -6.17 -12.85
N ASN A 28 23.29 -7.20 -13.67
CA ASN A 28 24.16 -7.16 -14.85
C ASN A 28 23.37 -7.30 -16.16
N VAL A 29 23.00 -6.15 -16.74
CA VAL A 29 22.66 -6.02 -18.17
C VAL A 29 23.62 -4.99 -18.80
N PRO A 30 24.15 -5.22 -20.01
CA PRO A 30 25.37 -4.57 -20.48
C PRO A 30 25.11 -3.17 -21.08
N ARG A 31 26.02 -2.23 -20.77
CA ARG A 31 26.20 -0.96 -21.49
C ARG A 31 26.66 -1.25 -22.93
N ARG A 32 25.83 -0.92 -23.94
CA ARG A 32 26.27 -0.46 -25.28
C ARG A 32 25.82 1.00 -25.42
N LEU A 33 26.73 1.96 -25.39
CA LEU A 33 27.51 2.51 -26.52
C LEU A 33 26.62 3.11 -27.63
N HIS A 34 26.36 4.41 -27.51
CA HIS A 34 26.23 5.29 -28.67
C HIS A 34 27.18 6.47 -28.47
N SER A 35 28.24 6.46 -29.28
CA SER A 35 29.10 7.59 -29.57
C SER A 35 28.38 8.56 -30.51
N VAL A 36 28.39 9.85 -30.19
CA VAL A 36 28.32 10.91 -31.19
C VAL A 36 29.43 11.89 -30.85
N GLU A 37 30.37 12.00 -31.78
CA GLU A 37 31.49 12.94 -31.77
C GLU A 37 30.99 14.39 -31.91
N ASP A 38 31.44 15.19 -30.97
CA ASP A 38 32.09 16.51 -31.10
C ASP A 38 31.74 17.43 -32.29
N SER A 39 31.17 18.60 -31.96
CA SER A 39 31.59 19.87 -32.56
C SER A 39 31.18 21.06 -31.69
N GLY A 40 32.17 21.56 -30.94
CA GLY A 40 32.42 22.93 -30.48
C GLY A 40 31.28 23.97 -30.46
N SER A 41 31.02 24.51 -29.25
CA SER A 41 31.16 25.95 -28.98
C SER A 41 30.87 26.22 -27.50
N ALA A 42 31.78 26.96 -26.87
CA ALA A 42 31.80 27.27 -25.45
C ALA A 42 30.53 27.99 -24.98
N LYS A 43 29.57 27.25 -24.42
CA LYS A 43 28.47 27.83 -23.62
C LYS A 43 27.75 26.87 -22.65
N TRP A 44 28.32 25.69 -22.38
CA TRP A 44 27.60 24.62 -21.67
C TRP A 44 28.03 24.29 -20.23
N ASN A 45 28.91 25.07 -19.59
CA ASN A 45 29.24 24.85 -18.16
C ASN A 45 28.34 25.63 -17.17
N ARG A 46 27.14 26.06 -17.58
CA ARG A 46 26.19 26.74 -16.69
C ARG A 46 24.86 26.00 -16.49
N ILE A 47 24.70 24.81 -17.08
CA ILE A 47 23.45 24.03 -17.01
C ILE A 47 23.78 22.60 -16.55
N GLU A 48 24.36 22.46 -15.36
CA GLU A 48 24.24 21.25 -14.52
C GLU A 48 24.72 21.52 -13.07
N ARG A 49 24.14 22.54 -12.44
CA ARG A 49 24.24 22.78 -10.98
C ARG A 49 22.87 22.98 -10.34
N SER A 50 21.86 22.32 -10.88
CA SER A 50 20.51 22.34 -10.35
C SER A 50 20.10 20.91 -10.07
N LEU A 51 20.28 20.48 -8.81
CA LEU A 51 19.47 19.47 -8.09
C LEU A 51 20.27 18.97 -6.87
N TYR A 52 20.52 19.86 -5.92
CA TYR A 52 20.57 19.63 -4.47
C TYR A 52 20.85 21.02 -3.90
N GLN A 53 19.89 21.61 -3.19
CA GLN A 53 20.05 22.91 -2.56
C GLN A 53 21.20 22.82 -1.55
N GLY A 54 22.39 23.27 -1.94
CA GLY A 54 23.55 23.45 -1.07
C GLY A 54 23.18 24.44 0.03
N ARG A 55 22.84 23.90 1.20
CA ARG A 55 22.55 24.64 2.43
C ARG A 55 23.33 24.04 3.59
N SER A 56 24.50 23.47 3.34
CA SER A 56 25.30 22.79 4.36
C SER A 56 25.80 23.79 5.40
N CYS A 57 26.49 24.86 4.97
CA CYS A 57 26.95 25.92 5.87
C CYS A 57 25.78 26.73 6.42
N ARG A 58 24.70 26.90 5.65
CA ARG A 58 23.50 27.60 6.12
C ARG A 58 22.78 26.89 7.28
N ILE A 59 22.83 25.55 7.32
CA ILE A 59 22.23 24.75 8.40
C ILE A 59 23.18 24.65 9.60
N ARG A 60 24.47 24.43 9.35
CA ARG A 60 25.46 24.18 10.41
C ARG A 60 25.95 25.47 11.11
N GLY A 61 26.08 26.57 10.37
CA GLY A 61 26.76 27.79 10.82
C GLY A 61 28.25 27.80 10.44
N CYS A 62 28.85 28.99 10.42
CA CYS A 62 30.24 29.22 10.02
C CYS A 62 31.17 29.20 11.24
N CYS A 63 32.30 28.49 11.14
CA CYS A 63 33.29 28.41 12.22
C CYS A 63 34.48 29.34 11.94
N THR A 64 35.07 29.85 13.03
CA THR A 64 36.28 30.71 12.95
C THR A 64 37.54 29.86 13.06
N GLY A 65 38.58 30.20 12.31
CA GLY A 65 39.78 29.36 12.20
C GLY A 65 39.56 28.07 11.40
N ARG A 66 40.50 27.12 11.48
CA ARG A 66 40.37 25.77 10.92
C ARG A 66 39.78 24.85 11.98
N ASP A 67 38.69 24.17 11.64
CA ASP A 67 37.96 23.31 12.54
C ASP A 67 37.47 22.07 11.76
N ASP A 68 38.17 20.95 11.96
CA ASP A 68 37.88 19.70 11.25
C ASP A 68 36.51 19.10 11.67
N ASP A 69 35.97 19.49 12.84
CA ASP A 69 34.62 19.12 13.25
C ASP A 69 33.56 20.00 12.58
N CYS A 70 33.93 21.16 12.02
CA CYS A 70 33.05 22.09 11.31
C CYS A 70 32.75 21.65 9.87
N SER A 71 32.25 20.42 9.75
CA SER A 71 32.06 19.74 8.48
C SER A 71 30.65 19.15 8.32
N PHE A 72 30.31 18.83 7.07
CA PHE A 72 29.03 18.25 6.70
C PHE A 72 29.23 17.07 5.74
N THR A 73 28.60 15.94 6.06
CA THR A 73 28.72 14.72 5.25
C THR A 73 27.74 14.75 4.09
N ILE A 74 28.27 14.71 2.86
CA ILE A 74 27.49 14.60 1.63
C ILE A 74 27.28 13.12 1.33
N VAL A 75 26.21 12.56 1.88
CA VAL A 75 25.86 11.12 1.80
C VAL A 75 25.81 10.62 0.35
N SER A 76 25.37 11.46 -0.59
CA SER A 76 25.25 11.10 -2.01
C SER A 76 26.60 10.97 -2.75
N ARG A 77 27.70 11.45 -2.16
CA ARG A 77 29.06 11.40 -2.75
C ARG A 77 30.10 10.75 -1.86
N ALA A 78 29.69 10.24 -0.69
CA ALA A 78 30.59 9.71 0.34
C ALA A 78 31.78 10.66 0.64
N ALA A 79 31.51 11.96 0.64
CA ALA A 79 32.50 13.02 0.82
C ALA A 79 32.11 13.93 1.99
N ILE A 80 33.09 14.59 2.58
CA ILE A 80 32.91 15.58 3.64
C ILE A 80 33.26 16.94 3.07
N CYS A 81 32.47 17.96 3.41
CA CYS A 81 32.80 19.34 3.08
C CYS A 81 32.86 20.21 4.34
N TYR A 82 33.61 21.30 4.28
CA TYR A 82 33.90 22.17 5.43
C TYR A 82 33.27 23.56 5.30
N CYS A 83 32.91 24.14 6.46
CA CYS A 83 32.30 25.47 6.59
C CYS A 83 33.11 26.43 7.50
N ASP A 84 34.42 26.23 7.56
CA ASP A 84 35.32 26.96 8.43
C ASP A 84 36.12 28.04 7.69
N GLN A 85 36.88 28.86 8.40
CA GLN A 85 37.61 29.98 7.80
C GLN A 85 38.79 29.53 6.93
N TYR A 86 39.20 28.26 7.00
CA TYR A 86 40.24 27.69 6.15
C TYR A 86 39.84 27.71 4.67
N CYS A 87 38.54 27.68 4.37
CA CYS A 87 38.02 27.84 3.02
C CYS A 87 38.38 29.18 2.35
N THR A 88 38.76 30.20 3.13
CA THR A 88 39.26 31.49 2.61
C THR A 88 40.78 31.53 2.41
N SER A 89 41.51 30.48 2.80
CA SER A 89 42.97 30.46 2.77
C SER A 89 43.52 30.04 1.39
N GLY A 90 43.93 31.03 0.59
CA GLY A 90 44.66 30.86 -0.68
C GLY A 90 43.77 30.73 -1.93
N SER A 91 44.27 31.16 -3.10
CA SER A 91 43.57 31.03 -4.40
C SER A 91 44.22 29.96 -5.28
N PRO A 92 43.43 29.07 -5.92
CA PRO A 92 42.00 28.88 -5.75
C PRO A 92 41.73 28.13 -4.44
N GLY A 93 40.70 28.48 -3.67
CA GLY A 93 40.47 27.95 -2.31
C GLY A 93 40.46 26.41 -2.20
N PRO A 94 40.65 25.85 -1.00
CA PRO A 94 40.69 24.41 -0.78
C PRO A 94 39.48 23.70 -1.41
N VAL A 95 39.72 22.56 -2.06
CA VAL A 95 38.70 21.81 -2.84
C VAL A 95 37.57 21.26 -1.97
N ASP A 96 37.81 21.13 -0.66
CA ASP A 96 36.92 20.45 0.28
C ASP A 96 35.87 21.39 0.93
N CYS A 97 35.70 22.60 0.42
CA CYS A 97 34.72 23.56 0.94
C CYS A 97 33.30 23.25 0.49
N CYS A 98 32.33 23.42 1.40
CA CYS A 98 30.93 23.24 1.05
C CYS A 98 30.50 24.26 -0.03
N ALA A 99 29.60 23.83 -0.92
CA ALA A 99 29.24 24.61 -2.10
C ALA A 99 28.60 25.98 -1.76
N ASP A 100 27.95 26.10 -0.61
CA ASP A 100 27.31 27.33 -0.12
C ASP A 100 28.20 28.16 0.82
N TYR A 101 29.46 27.76 1.04
CA TYR A 101 30.37 28.47 1.94
C TYR A 101 30.56 29.94 1.57
N TRP A 102 30.83 30.23 0.30
CA TRP A 102 31.12 31.59 -0.16
C TRP A 102 29.91 32.52 -0.06
N ASP A 103 28.70 31.96 -0.24
CA ASP A 103 27.43 32.70 -0.15
C ASP A 103 27.00 32.97 1.29
N VAL A 104 27.42 32.12 2.24
CA VAL A 104 26.96 32.15 3.64
C VAL A 104 28.01 32.72 4.60
N CYS A 105 29.29 32.41 4.39
CA CYS A 105 30.37 32.66 5.36
C CYS A 105 31.39 33.72 4.92
N ASN A 106 31.61 33.93 3.61
CA ASN A 106 32.64 34.86 3.12
C ASN A 106 32.15 36.29 2.85
N HIS A 107 30.83 36.48 2.75
CA HIS A 107 30.23 37.80 2.78
C HIS A 107 29.35 37.88 4.01
N PRO A 108 29.63 38.76 4.99
CA PRO A 108 28.63 39.15 5.96
C PRO A 108 27.66 40.05 5.20
N VAL A 109 26.85 39.46 4.32
CA VAL A 109 25.55 40.03 4.04
C VAL A 109 24.86 39.89 5.38
N GLU A 110 24.71 41.01 6.10
CA GLU A 110 23.84 41.05 7.28
C GLU A 110 22.59 40.26 6.92
N PRO A 111 22.20 39.26 7.74
CA PRO A 111 20.99 38.52 7.44
C PRO A 111 19.91 39.58 7.28
N THR A 112 19.41 39.73 6.05
CA THR A 112 18.22 40.52 5.80
C THR A 112 17.19 39.87 6.69
N ARG A 113 16.98 40.52 7.84
CA ARG A 113 15.97 40.20 8.83
C ARG A 113 14.74 39.90 7.99
N SER A 114 14.25 38.67 8.08
CA SER A 114 12.99 38.28 7.46
C SER A 114 12.05 39.47 7.59
N GLU A 115 11.43 39.91 6.51
CA GLU A 115 10.45 41.01 6.57
C GLU A 115 9.26 40.67 7.48
N GLU A 116 9.23 39.48 8.09
CA GLU A 116 8.43 39.20 9.27
C GLU A 116 8.77 40.15 10.43
N PRO A 117 7.79 40.96 10.88
CA PRO A 117 7.96 41.87 12.00
C PRO A 117 8.44 41.10 13.24
N TRP A 118 9.55 41.54 13.81
CA TRP A 118 10.01 41.12 15.13
C TRP A 118 9.86 42.31 16.08
N PRO A 119 9.09 42.20 17.18
CA PRO A 119 8.43 40.99 17.66
C PRO A 119 7.26 40.55 16.75
N PRO A 120 7.00 39.23 16.66
CA PRO A 120 5.83 38.73 15.94
C PRO A 120 4.57 39.42 16.48
N PRO A 121 3.57 39.68 15.63
CA PRO A 121 2.31 40.29 16.05
C PRO A 121 1.77 39.62 17.31
N ALA A 122 1.16 40.39 18.22
CA ALA A 122 0.60 39.88 19.47
C ALA A 122 -0.46 38.76 19.29
N TRP A 123 -0.95 38.59 18.06
CA TRP A 123 -1.98 37.66 17.66
C TRP A 123 -1.42 36.69 16.60
N GLY A 124 -1.11 35.46 17.04
CA GLY A 124 -0.56 34.40 16.21
C GLY A 124 -0.20 33.15 17.02
N CYS A 125 -0.10 32.01 16.36
CA CYS A 125 0.06 30.71 17.00
C CYS A 125 1.43 30.11 16.72
N TYR A 126 1.96 29.33 17.66
CA TYR A 126 3.19 28.56 17.47
C TYR A 126 2.90 27.07 17.35
N LYS A 127 3.62 26.39 16.46
CA LYS A 127 3.63 24.92 16.39
C LYS A 127 4.99 24.43 15.94
N ASP A 128 5.53 23.44 16.65
CA ASP A 128 6.84 22.83 16.37
C ASP A 128 7.97 23.86 16.18
N GLY A 129 7.96 24.91 17.01
CA GLY A 129 8.93 26.01 16.96
C GLY A 129 8.74 27.00 15.81
N ARG A 130 7.68 26.89 14.99
CA ARG A 130 7.36 27.83 13.91
C ARG A 130 6.17 28.73 14.27
N TYR A 131 6.25 30.00 13.87
CA TYR A 131 5.17 30.98 14.00
C TYR A 131 4.19 30.88 12.82
N TYR A 132 2.90 31.06 13.13
CA TYR A 132 1.81 31.12 12.17
C TYR A 132 0.94 32.32 12.47
N GLY A 133 0.66 33.14 11.46
CA GLY A 133 -0.20 34.31 11.61
C GLY A 133 -1.65 33.96 11.98
N GLU A 134 -2.34 34.90 12.61
CA GLU A 134 -3.77 34.79 12.95
C GLU A 134 -4.62 34.37 11.74
N GLY A 135 -5.57 33.46 11.95
CA GLY A 135 -6.43 32.93 10.89
C GLY A 135 -5.81 31.85 10.01
N THR A 136 -4.50 31.57 10.15
CA THR A 136 -3.83 30.49 9.41
C THR A 136 -4.47 29.13 9.72
N ILE A 137 -4.68 28.32 8.69
CA ILE A 137 -5.19 26.96 8.81
C ILE A 137 -4.07 25.99 8.46
N ILE A 138 -3.77 25.07 9.36
CA ILE A 138 -2.84 23.97 9.15
C ILE A 138 -3.56 22.63 9.27
N LYS A 139 -3.03 21.60 8.63
CA LYS A 139 -3.46 20.21 8.88
C LYS A 139 -2.57 19.57 9.93
N ASP A 140 -3.20 19.01 10.95
CA ASP A 140 -2.56 18.18 11.94
C ASP A 140 -3.12 16.77 11.87
N ASN A 141 -2.37 15.85 11.26
CA ASN A 141 -2.89 14.55 10.86
C ASN A 141 -4.18 14.73 10.05
N CYS A 142 -5.32 14.23 10.53
CA CYS A 142 -6.63 14.38 9.88
C CYS A 142 -7.37 15.68 10.27
N ASN A 143 -6.94 16.35 11.34
CA ASN A 143 -7.65 17.50 11.89
C ASN A 143 -7.22 18.80 11.21
N SER A 144 -8.18 19.70 11.03
CA SER A 144 -7.95 21.05 10.50
C SER A 144 -7.87 22.04 11.66
N CYS A 145 -6.72 22.68 11.84
CA CYS A 145 -6.43 23.57 12.95
C CYS A 145 -6.32 25.02 12.47
N LYS A 146 -7.25 25.87 12.92
CA LYS A 146 -7.23 27.30 12.66
C LYS A 146 -6.63 28.05 13.84
N CYS A 147 -5.64 28.89 13.58
CA CYS A 147 -5.11 29.81 14.58
C CYS A 147 -6.16 30.90 14.88
N PHE A 148 -6.55 31.01 16.15
CA PHE A 148 -7.50 32.00 16.60
C PHE A 148 -7.13 32.51 18.00
N ASN A 149 -6.91 33.82 18.15
CA ASN A 149 -6.47 34.46 19.40
C ASN A 149 -5.24 33.76 20.01
N SER A 150 -4.23 33.47 19.18
CA SER A 150 -3.00 32.79 19.60
C SER A 150 -3.18 31.36 20.15
N LEU A 151 -4.36 30.76 19.93
CA LEU A 151 -4.66 29.36 20.25
C LEU A 151 -5.05 28.58 19.00
N TRP A 152 -4.66 27.31 18.93
CA TRP A 152 -5.10 26.41 17.87
C TRP A 152 -6.50 25.90 18.14
N LYS A 153 -7.46 26.27 17.29
CA LYS A 153 -8.80 25.67 17.25
C LYS A 153 -8.83 24.59 16.18
N CYS A 154 -8.68 23.33 16.61
CA CYS A 154 -8.70 22.16 15.75
C CYS A 154 -10.07 21.51 15.67
N SER A 155 -10.38 20.86 14.55
CA SER A 155 -11.43 19.85 14.53
C SER A 155 -11.08 18.69 15.47
N THR A 156 -12.10 18.00 15.96
CA THR A 156 -11.98 16.90 16.93
C THR A 156 -12.29 15.56 16.29
N ASP A 157 -11.91 15.39 15.02
CA ASP A 157 -12.12 14.16 14.29
C ASP A 157 -11.18 13.07 14.80
N VAL A 158 -11.69 11.84 14.87
CA VAL A 158 -10.86 10.69 15.23
C VAL A 158 -10.06 10.28 13.99
N CYS A 159 -8.75 10.51 14.03
CA CYS A 159 -7.86 10.10 12.95
C CYS A 159 -7.68 8.59 12.91
N LEU A 160 -7.47 8.04 11.71
CA LEU A 160 -7.26 6.62 11.50
C LEU A 160 -5.90 6.17 12.06
N VAL A 161 -4.86 6.97 11.84
CA VAL A 161 -3.53 6.76 12.42
C VAL A 161 -3.42 7.55 13.73
N ARG A 162 -3.20 6.83 14.84
CA ARG A 162 -3.16 7.38 16.20
C ARG A 162 -1.95 6.86 16.96
N GLN A 163 -1.01 7.76 17.27
CA GLN A 163 0.24 7.37 17.93
C GLN A 163 0.02 6.82 19.35
N ASP A 164 -0.94 7.37 20.08
CA ASP A 164 -1.34 6.90 21.41
C ASP A 164 -1.92 5.49 21.39
N LEU A 165 -2.70 5.16 20.36
CA LEU A 165 -3.23 3.80 20.18
C LEU A 165 -2.12 2.81 19.80
N ILE A 166 -1.22 3.20 18.88
CA ILE A 166 -0.06 2.38 18.50
C ILE A 166 0.78 2.05 19.73
N GLN A 167 1.13 3.05 20.54
CA GLN A 167 1.90 2.86 21.77
C GLN A 167 1.17 1.97 22.77
N HIS A 168 -0.15 2.10 22.89
CA HIS A 168 -0.94 1.26 23.78
C HIS A 168 -0.95 -0.22 23.34
N ILE A 169 -1.14 -0.48 22.05
CA ILE A 169 -1.12 -1.85 21.51
C ILE A 169 0.26 -2.46 21.72
N ASN A 170 1.32 -1.74 21.38
CA ASN A 170 2.70 -2.25 21.46
C ASN A 170 3.24 -2.39 22.90
N SER A 171 2.64 -1.70 23.88
CA SER A 171 2.99 -1.87 25.29
C SER A 171 2.16 -2.95 26.00
N GLY A 172 1.08 -3.44 25.37
CA GLY A 172 0.23 -4.49 25.91
C GLY A 172 0.55 -5.88 25.33
N ASP A 173 0.01 -6.92 25.95
CA ASP A 173 0.10 -8.30 25.48
C ASP A 173 -1.15 -8.70 24.69
N TYR A 174 -1.28 -8.15 23.48
CA TYR A 174 -2.41 -8.43 22.58
C TYR A 174 -2.13 -9.55 21.57
N GLY A 175 -0.88 -10.03 21.48
CA GLY A 175 -0.44 -11.04 20.51
C GLY A 175 -0.15 -10.50 19.10
N TRP A 176 -0.18 -9.18 18.90
CA TRP A 176 0.13 -8.51 17.63
C TRP A 176 0.73 -7.12 17.86
N GLN A 177 1.43 -6.61 16.85
CA GLN A 177 2.05 -5.28 16.88
C GLN A 177 1.38 -4.32 15.91
N ALA A 178 1.31 -3.04 16.31
CA ALA A 178 0.79 -1.94 15.53
C ALA A 178 1.90 -1.05 14.96
N ASP A 179 1.67 -0.48 13.78
CA ASP A 179 2.55 0.52 13.16
C ASP A 179 1.76 1.64 12.49
N ASN A 180 2.47 2.69 12.08
CA ASN A 180 1.91 3.75 11.27
C ASN A 180 2.08 3.47 9.77
N TYR A 181 1.13 3.96 8.96
CA TYR A 181 1.18 3.82 7.51
C TYR A 181 0.85 5.16 6.86
N SER A 182 1.77 5.64 6.02
CA SER A 182 1.62 6.92 5.30
C SER A 182 0.35 6.97 4.44
N GLN A 183 -0.08 5.83 3.89
CA GLN A 183 -1.30 5.70 3.10
C GLN A 183 -2.61 5.96 3.87
N PHE A 184 -2.55 5.98 5.21
CA PHE A 184 -3.67 6.25 6.11
C PHE A 184 -3.52 7.59 6.84
N TRP A 185 -2.35 8.24 6.72
CA TRP A 185 -2.09 9.52 7.35
C TRP A 185 -3.03 10.60 6.81
N GLY A 186 -3.64 11.37 7.71
CA GLY A 186 -4.58 12.42 7.34
C GLY A 186 -6.00 11.95 7.03
N MET A 187 -6.31 10.66 7.13
CA MET A 187 -7.68 10.14 7.02
C MET A 187 -8.35 10.07 8.38
N THR A 188 -9.64 10.38 8.44
CA THR A 188 -10.46 10.07 9.63
C THR A 188 -10.84 8.59 9.66
N VAL A 189 -11.25 8.08 10.82
CA VAL A 189 -11.78 6.71 10.96
C VAL A 189 -12.98 6.49 10.04
N GLU A 190 -13.88 7.47 9.94
CA GLU A 190 -15.06 7.40 9.07
C GLU A 190 -14.66 7.31 7.59
N GLU A 191 -13.70 8.12 7.16
CA GLU A 191 -13.17 8.05 5.80
C GLU A 191 -12.49 6.71 5.51
N GLY A 192 -11.68 6.20 6.45
CA GLY A 192 -11.06 4.88 6.35
C GLY A 192 -12.10 3.78 6.17
N PHE A 193 -13.13 3.78 7.00
CA PHE A 193 -14.23 2.81 6.93
C PHE A 193 -15.01 2.95 5.63
N LYS A 194 -15.25 4.16 5.15
CA LYS A 194 -15.96 4.39 3.89
C LYS A 194 -15.13 3.96 2.68
N LYS A 195 -13.85 4.31 2.63
CA LYS A 195 -12.96 4.12 1.46
C LYS A 195 -12.35 2.72 1.39
N ARG A 196 -12.18 2.01 2.51
CA ARG A 196 -11.50 0.71 2.56
C ARG A 196 -12.44 -0.46 2.90
N LEU A 197 -13.56 -0.22 3.58
CA LEU A 197 -14.49 -1.28 4.01
C LEU A 197 -15.82 -1.13 3.25
N GLY A 198 -16.14 -2.09 2.40
CA GLY A 198 -17.35 -1.99 1.57
C GLY A 198 -18.01 -3.33 1.28
N THR A 199 -17.80 -4.33 2.12
CA THR A 199 -18.66 -5.52 2.08
C THR A 199 -19.90 -5.23 2.91
N PHE A 200 -21.09 -5.49 2.37
CA PHE A 200 -22.31 -5.40 3.16
C PHE A 200 -22.42 -6.55 4.17
N PRO A 201 -23.09 -6.32 5.31
CA PRO A 201 -23.40 -7.39 6.25
C PRO A 201 -24.08 -8.58 5.55
N PRO A 202 -23.82 -9.82 6.01
CA PRO A 202 -24.38 -11.00 5.39
C PRO A 202 -25.92 -10.93 5.36
N SER A 203 -26.50 -11.07 4.17
CA SER A 203 -27.96 -11.05 3.99
C SER A 203 -28.60 -12.32 4.54
N HIS A 204 -29.90 -12.28 4.86
CA HIS A 204 -30.66 -13.48 5.22
C HIS A 204 -30.58 -14.57 4.13
N SER A 205 -30.56 -14.15 2.86
CA SER A 205 -30.42 -15.09 1.73
C SER A 205 -29.07 -15.82 1.77
N LEU A 206 -27.97 -15.12 2.07
CA LEU A 206 -26.66 -15.72 2.23
C LEU A 206 -26.61 -16.68 3.43
N LEU A 207 -27.15 -16.28 4.59
CA LEU A 207 -27.14 -17.10 5.80
C LEU A 207 -27.96 -18.39 5.62
N ASN A 208 -29.07 -18.32 4.88
CA ASN A 208 -29.94 -19.45 4.57
C ASN A 208 -29.49 -20.28 3.36
N MET A 209 -28.36 -19.96 2.73
CA MET A 209 -27.80 -20.82 1.68
C MET A 209 -27.48 -22.21 2.23
N ARG A 210 -27.70 -23.22 1.40
CA ARG A 210 -27.34 -24.59 1.73
C ARG A 210 -25.84 -24.67 1.99
N GLU A 211 -25.49 -25.24 3.15
CA GLU A 211 -24.09 -25.49 3.49
C GLU A 211 -23.50 -26.58 2.58
N ALA A 212 -22.19 -26.50 2.35
CA ALA A 212 -21.44 -27.53 1.63
C ALA A 212 -21.72 -28.91 2.25
N PRO A 213 -22.11 -29.92 1.45
CA PRO A 213 -22.27 -31.26 1.96
C PRO A 213 -20.90 -31.82 2.36
N GLY A 214 -20.70 -32.07 3.65
CA GLY A 214 -19.48 -32.65 4.18
C GLY A 214 -19.71 -33.25 5.55
N GLN A 215 -19.10 -34.40 5.81
CA GLN A 215 -18.96 -34.91 7.18
C GLN A 215 -17.78 -34.19 7.80
N SER A 216 -18.04 -33.40 8.85
CA SER A 216 -17.00 -32.68 9.59
C SER A 216 -16.00 -33.69 10.16
N LEU A 217 -14.73 -33.54 9.78
CA LEU A 217 -13.66 -34.35 10.36
C LEU A 217 -13.21 -33.77 11.71
N PRO A 218 -12.74 -34.61 12.66
CA PRO A 218 -12.10 -34.15 13.88
C PRO A 218 -10.84 -33.32 13.58
N GLU A 219 -10.51 -32.37 14.46
CA GLU A 219 -9.38 -31.45 14.30
C GLU A 219 -8.04 -32.19 14.13
N GLU A 220 -7.88 -33.35 14.80
CA GLU A 220 -6.66 -34.15 14.78
C GLU A 220 -6.36 -34.78 13.41
N LYS A 221 -7.30 -34.71 12.46
CA LYS A 221 -7.11 -35.15 11.06
C LYS A 221 -6.50 -34.07 10.17
N PHE A 222 -6.34 -32.85 10.66
CA PHE A 222 -5.75 -31.74 9.93
C PHE A 222 -4.28 -31.52 10.36
N PRO A 223 -3.42 -31.05 9.44
CA PRO A 223 -2.08 -30.63 9.82
C PRO A 223 -2.16 -29.40 10.74
N ALA A 224 -1.21 -29.28 11.67
CA ALA A 224 -1.14 -28.12 12.58
C ALA A 224 -0.93 -26.79 11.83
N ILE A 225 -0.33 -26.84 10.64
CA ILE A 225 -0.13 -25.69 9.75
C ILE A 225 -0.53 -26.13 8.35
N PHE A 226 -1.41 -25.36 7.73
CA PHE A 226 -1.74 -25.47 6.31
C PHE A 226 -1.57 -24.10 5.65
N SER A 227 -1.12 -24.08 4.41
CA SER A 227 -1.15 -22.85 3.61
C SER A 227 -1.28 -23.21 2.14
N ALA A 228 -2.32 -22.66 1.52
CA ALA A 228 -2.65 -22.90 0.12
C ALA A 228 -1.51 -22.52 -0.83
N THR A 229 -0.65 -21.55 -0.47
CA THR A 229 0.48 -21.14 -1.31
C THR A 229 1.58 -22.19 -1.41
N TYR A 230 1.72 -23.04 -0.39
CA TYR A 230 2.65 -24.19 -0.42
C TYR A 230 2.03 -25.42 -1.06
N GLU A 231 0.72 -25.65 -0.85
CA GLU A 231 0.00 -26.79 -1.43
C GLU A 231 -0.18 -26.64 -2.96
N TRP A 232 -0.50 -25.43 -3.42
CA TRP A 232 -0.71 -25.12 -4.84
C TRP A 232 0.20 -23.97 -5.28
N PRO A 233 1.51 -24.21 -5.42
CA PRO A 233 2.44 -23.19 -5.86
C PRO A 233 2.05 -22.66 -7.25
N GLU A 234 2.23 -21.37 -7.47
CA GLU A 234 1.90 -20.65 -8.73
C GLU A 234 0.41 -20.55 -9.08
N TRP A 235 -0.49 -21.21 -8.33
CA TRP A 235 -1.94 -21.16 -8.58
C TRP A 235 -2.69 -20.27 -7.60
N ILE A 236 -2.02 -19.80 -6.54
CA ILE A 236 -2.55 -18.81 -5.61
C ILE A 236 -2.03 -17.44 -6.01
N HIS A 237 -2.94 -16.56 -6.44
CA HIS A 237 -2.58 -15.22 -6.88
C HIS A 237 -2.30 -14.30 -5.70
N ASP A 238 -1.33 -13.40 -5.91
CA ASP A 238 -0.98 -12.32 -4.99
C ASP A 238 -2.18 -11.38 -4.71
N PRO A 239 -2.20 -10.75 -3.52
CA PRO A 239 -3.24 -9.79 -3.19
C PRO A 239 -3.20 -8.56 -4.11
N LEU A 240 -4.37 -8.14 -4.57
CA LEU A 240 -4.55 -6.92 -5.33
C LEU A 240 -4.95 -5.75 -4.40
N ASP A 241 -4.49 -4.53 -4.73
CA ASP A 241 -4.81 -3.33 -3.95
C ASP A 241 -6.13 -2.69 -4.42
N GLN A 242 -7.14 -2.68 -3.54
CA GLN A 242 -8.42 -2.01 -3.76
C GLN A 242 -8.36 -0.47 -3.61
N ARG A 243 -7.22 0.11 -3.22
CA ARG A 243 -7.03 1.55 -3.02
C ARG A 243 -8.13 2.16 -2.15
N ASN A 244 -8.53 3.41 -2.43
CA ASN A 244 -9.63 4.11 -1.75
C ASN A 244 -11.00 3.81 -2.40
N CYS A 245 -11.28 2.53 -2.66
CA CYS A 245 -12.55 2.03 -3.16
C CYS A 245 -13.03 0.92 -2.23
N GLY A 246 -14.25 1.04 -1.68
CA GLY A 246 -14.86 0.04 -0.80
C GLY A 246 -15.31 -1.21 -1.55
N ALA A 247 -14.38 -1.88 -2.23
CA ALA A 247 -14.68 -2.97 -3.16
C ALA A 247 -14.15 -4.34 -2.72
N SER A 248 -13.79 -4.51 -1.44
CA SER A 248 -13.40 -5.81 -0.85
C SER A 248 -14.27 -7.00 -1.31
N TRP A 249 -15.59 -6.79 -1.44
CA TRP A 249 -16.55 -7.77 -1.93
C TRP A 249 -16.22 -8.30 -3.33
N ALA A 250 -15.82 -7.43 -4.25
CA ALA A 250 -15.44 -7.79 -5.60
C ALA A 250 -14.04 -8.40 -5.67
N PHE A 251 -13.09 -7.79 -4.96
CA PHE A 251 -11.69 -8.22 -4.95
C PHE A 251 -11.52 -9.63 -4.36
N SER A 252 -12.13 -9.90 -3.21
CA SER A 252 -12.04 -11.21 -2.58
C SER A 252 -12.81 -12.29 -3.36
N THR A 253 -13.98 -11.97 -3.95
CA THR A 253 -14.69 -12.90 -4.84
C THR A 253 -13.88 -13.24 -6.09
N ALA A 254 -13.36 -12.25 -6.81
CA ALA A 254 -12.56 -12.48 -8.01
C ALA A 254 -11.28 -13.27 -7.70
N SER A 255 -10.59 -12.95 -6.60
CA SER A 255 -9.36 -13.64 -6.20
C SER A 255 -9.60 -15.10 -5.83
N VAL A 256 -10.63 -15.40 -5.01
CA VAL A 256 -10.99 -16.79 -4.67
C VAL A 256 -11.41 -17.58 -5.90
N ALA A 257 -12.19 -16.96 -6.80
CA ALA A 257 -12.59 -17.61 -8.04
C ALA A 257 -11.39 -17.91 -8.96
N ALA A 258 -10.43 -16.99 -9.10
CA ALA A 258 -9.21 -17.19 -9.89
C ALA A 258 -8.40 -18.38 -9.39
N ASP A 259 -8.09 -18.41 -8.08
CA ASP A 259 -7.32 -19.48 -7.46
C ASP A 259 -8.01 -20.84 -7.63
N ARG A 260 -9.33 -20.89 -7.40
CA ARG A 260 -10.10 -22.13 -7.56
C ARG A 260 -10.16 -22.60 -9.00
N ILE A 261 -10.24 -21.70 -9.98
CA ILE A 261 -10.18 -22.07 -11.40
C ILE A 261 -8.82 -22.68 -11.73
N ALA A 262 -7.72 -22.13 -11.24
CA ALA A 262 -6.39 -22.68 -11.42
C ALA A 262 -6.26 -24.09 -10.81
N ILE A 263 -6.69 -24.25 -9.55
CA ILE A 263 -6.66 -25.54 -8.84
C ILE A 263 -7.52 -26.59 -9.56
N HIS A 264 -8.77 -26.27 -9.88
CA HIS A 264 -9.69 -27.24 -10.49
C HIS A 264 -9.36 -27.55 -11.96
N SER A 265 -8.74 -26.62 -12.68
CA SER A 265 -8.24 -26.86 -14.04
C SER A 265 -6.87 -27.54 -14.06
N LYS A 266 -6.28 -27.83 -12.90
CA LYS A 266 -4.92 -28.39 -12.76
C LYS A 266 -3.87 -27.53 -13.50
N GLY A 267 -3.97 -26.22 -13.34
CA GLY A 267 -3.05 -25.24 -13.94
C GLY A 267 -3.26 -24.96 -15.43
N GLN A 268 -4.31 -25.49 -16.07
CA GLN A 268 -4.61 -25.17 -17.47
C GLN A 268 -5.12 -23.73 -17.66
N ILE A 269 -5.72 -23.15 -16.62
CA ILE A 269 -6.24 -21.79 -16.61
C ILE A 269 -5.74 -21.09 -15.35
N THR A 270 -4.76 -20.21 -15.51
CA THR A 270 -4.12 -19.47 -14.41
C THR A 270 -4.33 -17.96 -14.52
N ASP A 271 -5.33 -17.53 -15.28
CA ASP A 271 -5.68 -16.12 -15.39
C ASP A 271 -6.19 -15.57 -14.07
N ASN A 272 -5.61 -14.46 -13.60
CA ASN A 272 -6.22 -13.67 -12.54
C ASN A 272 -7.50 -13.00 -13.06
N LEU A 273 -8.53 -12.85 -12.23
CA LEU A 273 -9.84 -12.34 -12.63
C LEU A 273 -10.01 -10.85 -12.32
N SER A 274 -10.78 -10.15 -13.16
CA SER A 274 -11.02 -8.72 -13.01
C SER A 274 -12.04 -8.42 -11.92
N ALA A 275 -11.56 -7.95 -10.76
CA ALA A 275 -12.42 -7.32 -9.76
C ALA A 275 -13.09 -6.04 -10.31
N GLN A 276 -12.45 -5.34 -11.24
CA GLN A 276 -13.01 -4.12 -11.84
C GLN A 276 -14.24 -4.40 -12.69
N ASN A 277 -14.30 -5.54 -13.38
CA ASN A 277 -15.49 -5.95 -14.11
C ASN A 277 -16.68 -6.08 -13.16
N LEU A 278 -16.51 -6.67 -11.96
CA LEU A 278 -17.55 -6.71 -10.94
C LEU A 278 -17.93 -5.32 -10.46
N ILE A 279 -16.95 -4.49 -10.11
CA ILE A 279 -17.17 -3.13 -9.57
C ILE A 279 -18.00 -2.28 -10.54
N SER A 280 -17.71 -2.37 -11.84
CA SER A 280 -18.35 -1.52 -12.85
C SER A 280 -19.62 -2.13 -13.46
N CYS A 281 -19.79 -3.46 -13.46
CA CYS A 281 -20.86 -4.13 -14.23
C CYS A 281 -21.84 -4.96 -13.39
N ASP A 282 -21.49 -5.36 -12.17
CA ASP A 282 -22.45 -5.96 -11.24
C ASP A 282 -23.20 -4.81 -10.54
N THR A 283 -24.36 -4.42 -11.07
CA THR A 283 -25.13 -3.24 -10.62
C THR A 283 -26.40 -3.59 -9.86
N ARG A 284 -26.77 -4.87 -9.78
CA ARG A 284 -28.03 -5.29 -9.15
C ARG A 284 -27.87 -5.42 -7.63
N ASN A 285 -28.28 -4.38 -6.89
CA ASN A 285 -28.09 -4.25 -5.43
C ASN A 285 -26.61 -4.20 -5.01
N GLN A 286 -25.79 -3.65 -5.89
CA GLN A 286 -24.35 -3.50 -5.71
C GLN A 286 -24.00 -2.06 -6.07
N HIS A 287 -23.07 -1.46 -5.34
CA HIS A 287 -22.80 -0.02 -5.42
C HIS A 287 -21.33 0.29 -5.71
N GLY A 288 -20.64 -0.61 -6.43
CA GLY A 288 -19.24 -0.43 -6.83
C GLY A 288 -18.33 -0.13 -5.64
N CYS A 289 -17.68 1.04 -5.66
CA CYS A 289 -16.81 1.51 -4.58
C CYS A 289 -17.53 1.93 -3.29
N ASN A 290 -18.86 2.05 -3.30
CA ASN A 290 -19.65 2.32 -2.09
C ASN A 290 -20.09 1.03 -1.38
N GLY A 291 -19.81 -0.12 -1.99
CA GLY A 291 -19.94 -1.44 -1.37
C GLY A 291 -20.84 -2.41 -2.11
N GLY A 292 -20.81 -3.66 -1.67
CA GLY A 292 -21.53 -4.76 -2.29
C GLY A 292 -21.60 -6.00 -1.40
N SER A 293 -22.51 -6.89 -1.78
CA SER A 293 -22.75 -8.20 -1.19
C SER A 293 -21.93 -9.28 -1.91
N ILE A 294 -21.39 -10.23 -1.15
CA ILE A 294 -20.62 -11.34 -1.73
C ILE A 294 -21.53 -12.35 -2.45
N ASP A 295 -22.79 -12.53 -2.00
CA ASP A 295 -23.73 -13.42 -2.67
C ASP A 295 -24.20 -12.85 -4.02
N GLY A 296 -24.33 -11.53 -4.12
CA GLY A 296 -24.54 -10.84 -5.40
C GLY A 296 -23.41 -11.12 -6.38
N ALA A 297 -22.16 -10.99 -5.92
CA ALA A 297 -20.98 -11.21 -6.76
C ALA A 297 -20.90 -12.66 -7.26
N TRP A 298 -21.03 -13.66 -6.38
CA TRP A 298 -21.03 -15.07 -6.79
C TRP A 298 -22.19 -15.42 -7.73
N ARG A 299 -23.36 -14.78 -7.56
CA ARG A 299 -24.48 -14.91 -8.49
C ARG A 299 -24.15 -14.31 -9.85
N TYR A 300 -23.50 -13.15 -9.88
CA TYR A 300 -23.03 -12.51 -11.10
C TYR A 300 -22.00 -13.38 -11.85
N LEU A 301 -20.99 -13.92 -11.15
CA LEU A 301 -20.03 -14.86 -11.74
C LEU A 301 -20.71 -16.09 -12.33
N LYS A 302 -21.76 -16.60 -11.69
CA LYS A 302 -22.51 -17.76 -12.20
C LYS A 302 -23.30 -17.42 -13.47
N THR A 303 -24.00 -16.28 -13.51
CA THR A 303 -24.92 -15.95 -14.61
C THR A 303 -24.22 -15.27 -15.78
N HIS A 304 -23.40 -14.26 -15.50
CA HIS A 304 -22.76 -13.42 -16.52
C HIS A 304 -21.30 -13.81 -16.74
N GLY A 305 -20.59 -14.18 -15.66
CA GLY A 305 -19.15 -14.35 -15.68
C GLY A 305 -18.40 -13.02 -15.71
N ILE A 306 -17.08 -13.10 -15.59
CA ILE A 306 -16.18 -11.92 -15.62
C ILE A 306 -14.96 -12.21 -16.47
N VAL A 307 -14.31 -11.16 -16.97
CA VAL A 307 -13.07 -11.27 -17.74
C VAL A 307 -11.81 -11.35 -16.87
N SER A 308 -10.66 -11.64 -17.47
CA SER A 308 -9.37 -11.61 -16.80
C SER A 308 -8.98 -10.20 -16.35
N TYR A 309 -8.11 -10.12 -15.35
CA TYR A 309 -7.48 -8.87 -14.91
C TYR A 309 -6.75 -8.19 -16.07
N SER A 310 -6.06 -8.95 -16.93
CA SER A 310 -5.38 -8.41 -18.11
C SER A 310 -6.34 -7.73 -19.08
N CYS A 311 -7.56 -8.26 -19.24
CA CYS A 311 -8.58 -7.67 -20.10
C CYS A 311 -9.16 -6.37 -19.51
N TYR A 312 -9.46 -6.39 -18.21
CA TYR A 312 -10.06 -5.26 -17.52
C TYR A 312 -9.30 -4.96 -16.21
N PRO A 313 -8.14 -4.27 -16.27
CA PRO A 313 -7.33 -3.98 -15.10
C PRO A 313 -8.03 -3.08 -14.07
N SER A 314 -7.69 -3.26 -12.80
CA SER A 314 -8.20 -2.41 -11.72
C SER A 314 -7.85 -0.94 -11.93
N PHE A 315 -8.84 -0.07 -11.81
CA PHE A 315 -8.69 1.39 -11.93
C PHE A 315 -8.12 1.87 -13.27
N TRP A 316 -8.28 1.10 -14.35
CA TRP A 316 -7.77 1.48 -15.69
C TRP A 316 -8.30 2.85 -16.16
N ASN A 317 -9.49 3.23 -15.70
CA ASN A 317 -10.22 4.45 -16.05
C ASN A 317 -9.92 5.67 -15.16
N LYS A 318 -8.95 5.60 -14.23
CA LYS A 318 -8.65 6.73 -13.33
C LYS A 318 -8.22 8.02 -14.03
N HIS A 319 -7.75 7.94 -15.28
CA HIS A 319 -7.42 9.10 -16.09
C HIS A 319 -8.64 9.74 -16.79
N LEU A 320 -9.82 9.10 -16.76
CA LEU A 320 -11.02 9.50 -17.50
C LEU A 320 -12.05 10.27 -16.65
N GLY A 321 -11.72 10.61 -15.40
CA GLY A 321 -12.59 11.38 -14.50
C GLY A 321 -13.55 10.53 -13.67
N SER A 322 -14.20 11.15 -12.68
CA SER A 322 -15.03 10.48 -11.66
C SER A 322 -16.30 9.80 -12.18
N SER A 323 -16.77 10.16 -13.38
CA SER A 323 -17.93 9.52 -14.03
C SER A 323 -17.58 8.20 -14.72
N ALA A 324 -16.30 7.98 -15.06
CA ALA A 324 -15.86 6.79 -15.78
C ALA A 324 -15.71 5.56 -14.87
N GLU A 325 -15.52 5.74 -13.56
CA GLU A 325 -15.33 4.64 -12.58
C GLU A 325 -16.51 3.65 -12.54
N SER A 326 -17.73 4.16 -12.78
CA SER A 326 -18.98 3.40 -12.71
C SER A 326 -19.49 2.91 -14.06
N GLN A 327 -18.82 3.24 -15.17
CA GLN A 327 -19.28 2.82 -16.48
C GLN A 327 -18.87 1.35 -16.75
N CYS A 328 -19.86 0.52 -17.05
CA CYS A 328 -19.61 -0.84 -17.50
C CYS A 328 -19.19 -0.84 -18.97
N TYR A 329 -17.95 -1.23 -19.25
CA TYR A 329 -17.43 -1.39 -20.62
C TYR A 329 -17.48 -2.85 -21.10
N VAL A 330 -17.70 -3.78 -20.17
CA VAL A 330 -17.71 -5.22 -20.42
C VAL A 330 -18.96 -5.82 -19.79
N SER A 331 -20.11 -5.55 -20.40
CA SER A 331 -21.36 -6.24 -20.10
C SER A 331 -21.45 -7.47 -21.01
N SER A 332 -21.63 -8.66 -20.43
CA SER A 332 -21.96 -9.88 -21.17
C SER A 332 -23.20 -9.64 -22.05
N GLU A 333 -23.23 -10.10 -23.31
CA GLU A 333 -24.45 -10.64 -23.97
C GLU A 333 -24.28 -11.12 -25.43
N TYR A 334 -23.48 -12.16 -25.70
CA TYR A 334 -23.70 -13.13 -26.81
C TYR A 334 -22.72 -14.32 -26.71
N GLY A 335 -23.14 -15.55 -27.03
CA GLY A 335 -22.22 -16.68 -27.29
C GLY A 335 -21.61 -17.43 -26.10
N LYS A 336 -22.12 -17.24 -24.87
CA LYS A 336 -21.79 -17.96 -23.62
C LYS A 336 -20.33 -17.95 -23.14
N ASN A 337 -19.29 -17.65 -23.92
CA ASN A 337 -17.88 -17.76 -23.47
C ASN A 337 -17.02 -16.51 -23.69
N HIS A 338 -17.53 -15.50 -24.41
CA HIS A 338 -16.80 -14.27 -24.73
C HIS A 338 -17.71 -13.06 -24.57
N THR A 339 -17.10 -11.87 -24.47
CA THR A 339 -17.83 -10.60 -24.44
C THR A 339 -18.14 -10.12 -25.86
N ASN A 340 -19.11 -9.21 -25.98
CA ASN A 340 -19.49 -8.64 -27.29
C ASN A 340 -18.48 -7.64 -27.83
N GLY A 341 -17.73 -6.99 -26.94
CA GLY A 341 -16.76 -5.96 -27.27
C GLY A 341 -15.32 -6.36 -26.91
N PRO A 342 -14.33 -5.58 -27.39
CA PRO A 342 -12.94 -5.76 -27.00
C PRO A 342 -12.75 -5.42 -25.51
N CYS A 343 -11.63 -5.91 -24.97
CA CYS A 343 -11.17 -5.56 -23.64
C CYS A 343 -10.90 -4.05 -23.53
N PRO A 344 -11.19 -3.41 -22.38
CA PRO A 344 -10.75 -2.05 -22.09
C PRO A 344 -9.23 -1.89 -22.22
N ASN A 345 -8.47 -2.92 -21.85
CA ASN A 345 -7.05 -2.99 -22.17
C ASN A 345 -6.85 -3.40 -23.64
N ALA A 346 -6.46 -2.45 -24.47
CA ALA A 346 -6.21 -2.67 -25.91
C ALA A 346 -5.08 -3.67 -26.21
N PHE A 347 -4.20 -3.96 -25.24
CA PHE A 347 -3.13 -4.95 -25.39
C PHE A 347 -3.61 -6.38 -25.17
N GLU A 348 -4.73 -6.58 -24.49
CA GLU A 348 -5.32 -7.89 -24.27
C GLU A 348 -6.28 -8.24 -25.39
N LYS A 349 -5.98 -9.35 -26.09
CA LYS A 349 -6.82 -9.84 -27.19
C LYS A 349 -7.90 -10.80 -26.69
N SER A 350 -7.63 -11.50 -25.59
CA SER A 350 -8.54 -12.46 -25.00
C SER A 350 -9.67 -11.75 -24.26
N ASN A 351 -10.87 -11.85 -24.81
CA ASN A 351 -12.10 -11.35 -24.19
C ASN A 351 -12.93 -12.47 -23.55
N ARG A 352 -12.23 -13.52 -23.09
CA ARG A 352 -12.81 -14.71 -22.49
C ARG A 352 -13.55 -14.37 -21.20
N LEU A 353 -14.73 -14.98 -21.03
CA LEU A 353 -15.52 -14.94 -19.81
C LEU A 353 -15.29 -16.17 -18.95
N TYR A 354 -15.00 -15.94 -17.68
CA TYR A 354 -14.86 -16.94 -16.63
C TYR A 354 -16.14 -16.98 -15.80
N ARG A 355 -16.74 -18.17 -15.68
CA ARG A 355 -17.95 -18.41 -14.87
C ARG A 355 -17.67 -19.45 -13.81
N CYS A 356 -18.34 -19.32 -12.68
CA CYS A 356 -18.36 -20.36 -11.66
C CYS A 356 -19.59 -21.27 -11.82
N ALA A 357 -19.48 -22.49 -11.29
CA ALA A 357 -20.64 -23.34 -11.07
C ALA A 357 -21.51 -22.78 -9.92
N SER A 358 -22.39 -23.61 -9.36
CA SER A 358 -23.17 -23.21 -8.17
C SER A 358 -22.25 -22.87 -6.99
N HIS A 359 -22.50 -21.71 -6.38
CA HIS A 359 -21.88 -21.28 -5.13
C HIS A 359 -22.70 -21.81 -3.94
N TYR A 360 -22.02 -22.02 -2.81
CA TYR A 360 -22.60 -22.52 -1.56
C TYR A 360 -21.91 -21.85 -0.36
N ARG A 361 -22.52 -21.97 0.82
CA ARG A 361 -21.94 -21.47 2.07
C ARG A 361 -21.13 -22.58 2.74
N VAL A 362 -19.98 -22.25 3.31
CA VAL A 362 -19.27 -23.15 4.24
C VAL A 362 -19.81 -22.88 5.65
N SER A 363 -19.95 -23.92 6.47
CA SER A 363 -20.37 -23.74 7.86
C SER A 363 -19.39 -22.84 8.61
N SER A 364 -19.84 -22.20 9.69
CA SER A 364 -18.96 -21.39 10.55
C SER A 364 -18.08 -22.24 11.48
N LYS A 365 -18.09 -23.57 11.33
CA LYS A 365 -17.24 -24.50 12.06
C LYS A 365 -15.83 -24.48 11.47
N GLU A 366 -14.83 -24.33 12.33
CA GLU A 366 -13.41 -24.27 11.95
C GLU A 366 -12.98 -25.48 11.11
N THR A 367 -13.30 -26.70 11.56
CA THR A 367 -12.97 -27.95 10.85
C THR A 367 -13.57 -28.02 9.44
N ASP A 368 -14.76 -27.45 9.23
CA ASP A 368 -15.41 -27.46 7.91
C ASP A 368 -14.73 -26.46 6.97
N ILE A 369 -14.29 -25.31 7.50
CA ILE A 369 -13.50 -24.32 6.77
C ILE A 369 -12.13 -24.90 6.39
N MET A 370 -11.43 -25.51 7.35
CA MET A 370 -10.13 -26.17 7.12
C MET A 370 -10.26 -27.26 6.06
N GLN A 371 -11.31 -28.08 6.12
CA GLN A 371 -11.58 -29.14 5.15
C GLN A 371 -11.87 -28.60 3.76
N GLU A 372 -12.66 -27.54 3.65
CA GLU A 372 -12.95 -26.91 2.37
C GLU A 372 -11.70 -26.31 1.75
N ILE A 373 -10.88 -25.59 2.53
CA ILE A 373 -9.62 -25.02 2.07
C ILE A 373 -8.67 -26.12 1.60
N LYS A 374 -8.45 -27.14 2.43
CA LYS A 374 -7.55 -28.27 2.11
C LYS A 374 -7.97 -29.04 0.85
N ASN A 375 -9.27 -29.21 0.62
CA ASN A 375 -9.75 -30.05 -0.48
C ASN A 375 -10.00 -29.29 -1.79
N ARG A 376 -10.34 -28.00 -1.70
CA ARG A 376 -10.85 -27.22 -2.86
C ARG A 376 -10.17 -25.86 -3.01
N GLY A 377 -9.19 -25.54 -2.18
CA GLY A 377 -8.49 -24.28 -2.21
C GLY A 377 -9.24 -23.15 -1.48
N PRO A 378 -8.72 -21.91 -1.60
CA PRO A 378 -9.14 -20.76 -0.80
C PRO A 378 -10.64 -20.54 -0.74
N VAL A 379 -11.10 -19.95 0.37
CA VAL A 379 -12.51 -19.56 0.57
C VAL A 379 -12.62 -18.08 0.84
N GLN A 380 -13.82 -17.52 0.61
CA GLN A 380 -14.12 -16.13 0.94
C GLN A 380 -14.78 -16.07 2.32
N ALA A 381 -14.33 -15.14 3.16
CA ALA A 381 -14.92 -14.88 4.48
C ALA A 381 -15.32 -13.41 4.62
N ILE A 382 -16.25 -13.13 5.53
CA ILE A 382 -16.59 -11.77 5.96
C ILE A 382 -16.08 -11.61 7.39
N MET A 383 -15.28 -10.59 7.63
CA MET A 383 -14.79 -10.22 8.96
C MET A 383 -15.33 -8.85 9.38
N LYS A 384 -15.45 -8.65 10.69
CA LYS A 384 -15.66 -7.33 11.27
C LYS A 384 -14.30 -6.65 11.41
N VAL A 385 -14.19 -5.44 10.89
CA VAL A 385 -12.97 -4.62 10.96
C VAL A 385 -13.25 -3.43 11.86
N TYR A 386 -12.37 -3.26 12.85
CA TYR A 386 -12.35 -2.14 13.78
C TYR A 386 -11.25 -1.15 13.36
N ASP A 387 -11.17 -0.01 14.02
CA ASP A 387 -10.23 1.06 13.67
C ASP A 387 -8.75 0.70 13.96
N ASP A 388 -8.49 -0.12 14.97
CA ASP A 388 -7.16 -0.64 15.32
C ASP A 388 -6.59 -1.60 14.26
N PHE A 389 -7.44 -2.35 13.55
CA PHE A 389 -6.97 -3.26 12.50
C PHE A 389 -6.22 -2.54 11.36
N PHE A 390 -6.50 -1.25 11.11
CA PHE A 390 -5.77 -0.46 10.12
C PHE A 390 -4.29 -0.22 10.48
N LEU A 391 -3.93 -0.49 11.73
CA LEU A 391 -2.59 -0.34 12.27
C LEU A 391 -1.86 -1.67 12.37
N TYR A 392 -2.50 -2.80 12.04
CA TYR A 392 -1.90 -4.13 12.13
C TYR A 392 -0.60 -4.25 11.31
N LYS A 393 0.48 -4.70 11.97
CA LYS A 393 1.78 -4.98 11.36
C LYS A 393 2.07 -6.47 11.28
N GLU A 394 2.05 -7.16 12.43
CA GLU A 394 2.44 -8.56 12.55
C GLU A 394 1.83 -9.23 13.79
N GLY A 395 1.87 -10.57 13.84
CA GLY A 395 1.32 -11.38 14.92
C GLY A 395 -0.13 -11.83 14.68
N ILE A 396 -0.81 -12.30 15.72
CA ILE A 396 -2.20 -12.78 15.64
C ILE A 396 -3.12 -11.66 16.12
N TYR A 397 -3.81 -11.02 15.17
CA TYR A 397 -4.68 -9.90 15.48
C TYR A 397 -5.82 -10.28 16.44
N ARG A 398 -6.01 -9.43 17.46
CA ARG A 398 -7.16 -9.45 18.38
C ARG A 398 -7.55 -8.01 18.68
N HIS A 399 -8.83 -7.69 18.50
CA HIS A 399 -9.33 -6.33 18.75
C HIS A 399 -9.03 -5.86 20.18
N SER A 400 -8.44 -4.68 20.33
CA SER A 400 -8.10 -4.10 21.62
C SER A 400 -9.28 -3.36 22.24
N GLN A 401 -9.50 -3.53 23.55
CA GLN A 401 -10.60 -2.86 24.26
C GLN A 401 -10.51 -1.32 24.26
N LYS A 402 -9.30 -0.75 24.09
CA LYS A 402 -9.09 0.70 24.02
C LYS A 402 -9.37 1.28 22.63
N ALA A 403 -9.46 0.42 21.62
CA ALA A 403 -9.82 0.82 20.26
C ALA A 403 -11.32 1.17 20.19
N GLY A 404 -11.74 1.79 19.08
CA GLY A 404 -13.12 2.18 18.90
C GLY A 404 -14.03 0.96 18.77
N SER A 405 -15.21 1.01 19.40
CA SER A 405 -16.20 -0.07 19.29
C SER A 405 -16.94 -0.10 17.94
N LYS A 406 -16.76 0.94 17.12
CA LYS A 406 -17.33 1.01 15.77
C LYS A 406 -16.60 0.02 14.86
N TRP A 407 -17.36 -0.75 14.10
CA TRP A 407 -16.84 -1.69 13.11
C TRP A 407 -17.65 -1.61 11.82
N LYS A 408 -17.03 -2.07 10.74
CA LYS A 408 -17.71 -2.32 9.46
C LYS A 408 -17.23 -3.66 8.89
N THR A 409 -18.02 -4.25 8.01
CA THR A 409 -17.68 -5.54 7.39
C THR A 409 -16.73 -5.37 6.21
N HIS A 410 -15.81 -6.33 6.10
CA HIS A 410 -14.84 -6.46 5.02
C HIS A 410 -14.76 -7.92 4.63
N SER A 411 -14.59 -8.23 3.34
CA SER A 411 -14.43 -9.60 2.88
C SER A 411 -12.99 -9.88 2.49
N VAL A 412 -12.56 -11.10 2.79
CA VAL A 412 -11.17 -11.54 2.67
C VAL A 412 -11.11 -12.91 2.00
N LYS A 413 -9.94 -13.23 1.46
CA LYS A 413 -9.57 -14.58 1.00
C LYS A 413 -8.83 -15.30 2.14
N LEU A 414 -9.33 -16.46 2.55
CA LEU A 414 -8.66 -17.33 3.53
C LEU A 414 -7.82 -18.38 2.79
N LEU A 415 -6.57 -18.55 3.20
CA LEU A 415 -5.59 -19.43 2.55
C LEU A 415 -5.18 -20.64 3.41
N GLY A 416 -5.39 -20.60 4.72
CA GLY A 416 -4.96 -21.63 5.66
C GLY A 416 -4.96 -21.14 7.10
#